data_AF-A0AAV3P0Z0-F1
#
_entry.id   AF-A0AAV3P0Z0-F1
#
_cell.length_a   1.000
_cell.length_b   1.000
_cell.length_c   1.000
_cell.angle_alpha   90.00
_cell.angle_beta   90.00
_cell.angle_gamma   90.00
#
_symmetry.space_group_name_H-M   'P 1'
#
loop_
_entity.id
_entity.type
_entity.pdbx_description
1 polymer ?
#
loop_
_entity_poly.entity_id
_entity_poly.type
_entity_poly.pdbx_seq_one_letter_code
_entity_poly.pdbx_strand_id
1 'polypeptide(L)'
;MHRNVKSRYFKQHKVWILLVSLVIGLLGGAFLLVSLMNVIEMALLCKNNSLEASSLTGEELLLNAIRHYATTKVVPQQSFIEISITFEVLRSLGRPANFLVFGLGHDSLMWTSLNPRGTTLFLEEDPQWVQTILKNAPYLNAHMVKYRTKLSEANELIKSYLTDQECFTKNNLILRGNTKCKLALDMLPNEVYDKEWDLIMIDAPRGYFPEAPGRMAAIFSAAVMARNRRSSGVTHVFLHDVDRPVENTWGDLILCKKYLVKSVGRLWHFEIPPSSKMSNNFC
;
A
#
# COMPACT_ATOMS: atom_id res chain seq x y z
N MET A 1 66.97 36.46 -4.80
CA MET A 1 65.80 36.73 -3.92
C MET A 1 64.50 36.03 -4.38
N HIS A 2 64.56 34.85 -5.04
CA HIS A 2 63.36 34.22 -5.67
C HIS A 2 62.82 32.95 -4.98
N ARG A 3 63.46 32.41 -3.93
CA ARG A 3 62.99 31.19 -3.24
C ARG A 3 61.88 31.44 -2.20
N ASN A 4 61.68 32.67 -1.72
CA ASN A 4 60.75 32.96 -0.62
C ASN A 4 59.29 33.23 -1.05
N VAL A 5 59.04 33.55 -2.32
CA VAL A 5 57.67 33.88 -2.81
C VAL A 5 56.85 32.61 -3.07
N LYS A 6 57.45 31.57 -3.65
CA LYS A 6 56.77 30.29 -3.91
C LYS A 6 56.33 29.56 -2.63
N SER A 7 57.12 29.65 -1.56
CA SER A 7 56.83 29.02 -0.25
C SER A 7 55.60 29.64 0.44
N ARG A 8 55.49 30.98 0.44
CA ARG A 8 54.33 31.69 1.00
C ARG A 8 53.05 31.40 0.22
N TYR A 9 53.12 31.37 -1.11
CA TYR A 9 51.97 31.07 -1.97
C TYR A 9 51.43 29.65 -1.73
N PHE A 10 52.33 28.66 -1.61
CA PHE A 10 51.97 27.26 -1.33
C PHE A 10 51.34 27.09 0.06
N LYS A 11 51.84 27.82 1.07
CA LYS A 11 51.30 27.80 2.44
C LYS A 11 49.91 28.44 2.51
N GLN A 12 49.71 29.51 1.75
CA GLN A 12 48.43 30.24 1.68
C GLN A 12 47.34 29.42 0.95
N HIS A 13 47.69 28.71 -0.12
CA HIS A 13 46.78 27.76 -0.78
C HIS A 13 46.38 26.58 0.12
N LYS A 14 47.30 26.02 0.91
CA LYS A 14 46.99 24.95 1.86
C LYS A 14 46.03 25.40 2.96
N VAL A 15 46.21 26.61 3.49
CA VAL A 15 45.29 27.20 4.48
C VAL A 15 43.92 27.46 3.86
N TRP A 16 43.86 27.96 2.62
CA TRP A 16 42.59 28.18 1.93
C TRP A 16 41.82 26.87 1.66
N ILE A 17 42.51 25.80 1.22
CA ILE A 17 41.89 24.48 1.01
C ILE A 17 41.36 23.90 2.33
N LEU A 18 42.10 24.04 3.44
CA LEU A 18 41.64 23.59 4.75
C LEU A 18 40.38 24.35 5.21
N LEU A 19 40.34 25.67 5.01
CA LEU A 19 39.17 26.47 5.36
C LEU A 19 37.93 26.10 4.53
N VAL A 20 38.09 25.92 3.22
CA VAL A 20 37.00 25.47 2.34
C VAL A 20 36.50 24.08 2.74
N SER A 21 37.41 23.15 3.07
CA SER A 21 37.04 21.80 3.50
C SER A 21 36.28 21.79 4.82
N LEU A 22 36.64 22.67 5.77
CA LEU A 22 35.93 22.86 7.03
C LEU A 22 34.50 23.37 6.81
N VAL A 23 34.33 24.36 5.93
CA VAL A 23 33.01 24.94 5.60
C VAL A 23 32.11 23.90 4.92
N ILE A 24 32.64 23.14 3.95
CA ILE A 24 31.87 22.06 3.30
C ILE A 24 31.48 20.97 4.30
N GLY A 25 32.39 20.59 5.21
CA GLY A 25 32.10 19.64 6.29
C GLY A 25 31.00 20.12 7.24
N LEU A 26 31.02 21.41 7.61
CA LEU A 26 29.99 22.03 8.45
C LEU A 26 28.62 22.07 7.75
N LEU A 27 28.58 22.44 6.46
CA LEU A 27 27.33 22.46 5.68
C LEU A 27 26.76 21.06 5.47
N GLY A 28 27.62 20.07 5.17
CA GLY A 28 27.22 18.67 5.05
C GLY A 28 26.71 18.08 6.37
N GLY A 29 27.39 18.41 7.47
CA GLY A 29 26.96 18.01 8.82
C GLY A 29 25.62 18.64 9.22
N ALA A 30 25.40 19.92 8.94
CA ALA A 30 24.13 20.60 9.18
C ALA A 30 22.99 19.98 8.36
N PHE A 31 23.23 19.64 7.09
CA PHE A 31 22.24 18.97 6.24
C PHE A 31 21.86 17.59 6.77
N LEU A 32 22.85 16.79 7.21
CA LEU A 32 22.62 15.49 7.83
C LEU A 32 21.82 15.60 9.13
N LEU A 33 22.11 16.61 9.96
CA LEU A 33 21.38 16.86 11.20
C LEU A 33 19.93 17.28 10.94
N VAL A 34 19.68 18.18 9.99
CA VAL A 34 18.32 18.57 9.59
C VAL A 34 17.55 17.37 9.02
N SER A 35 18.19 16.57 8.17
CA SER A 35 17.58 15.34 7.65
C SER A 35 17.25 14.34 8.77
N LEU A 36 18.12 14.19 9.76
CA LEU A 36 17.89 13.30 10.90
C LEU A 36 16.78 13.83 11.81
N MET A 37 16.75 15.14 12.07
CA MET A 37 15.68 15.77 12.83
C MET A 37 14.31 15.59 12.16
N ASN A 38 14.23 15.73 10.83
CA ASN A 38 12.99 15.47 10.08
C ASN A 38 12.53 14.00 10.19
N VAL A 39 13.45 13.04 10.18
CA VAL A 39 13.12 11.61 10.37
C VAL A 39 12.61 11.34 11.79
N ILE A 40 13.25 11.95 12.79
CA ILE A 40 12.85 11.82 14.20
C ILE A 40 11.48 12.47 14.45
N GLU A 41 11.23 13.65 13.86
CA GLU A 41 9.96 14.36 13.95
C GLU A 41 8.83 13.55 13.31
N MET A 42 9.07 12.96 12.12
CA MET A 42 8.13 12.04 11.47
C MET A 42 7.84 10.80 12.34
N ALA A 43 8.87 10.23 12.98
CA ALA A 43 8.74 9.08 13.87
C ALA A 43 7.98 9.43 15.17
N LEU A 44 8.20 10.62 15.73
CA LEU A 44 7.50 11.13 16.92
C LEU A 44 6.04 11.47 16.63
N LEU A 45 5.74 12.06 15.47
CA LEU A 45 4.36 12.29 15.00
C LEU A 45 3.59 10.97 14.83
N CYS A 46 4.23 9.94 14.28
CA CYS A 46 3.65 8.60 14.19
C CYS A 46 3.43 7.96 15.57
N LYS A 47 4.29 8.24 16.56
CA LYS A 47 4.20 7.66 17.91
C LYS A 47 3.21 8.39 18.83
N ASN A 48 3.00 9.69 18.64
CA ASN A 48 2.05 10.46 19.46
C ASN A 48 0.60 10.24 19.01
N ASN A 49 0.35 9.94 17.73
CA ASN A 49 -0.99 9.57 17.25
C ASN A 49 -1.44 8.18 17.74
N SER A 50 -0.53 7.31 18.19
CA SER A 50 -0.87 5.96 18.61
C SER A 50 -1.23 5.82 20.10
N LEU A 51 -1.15 6.90 20.89
CA LEU A 51 -1.34 6.81 22.34
C LEU A 51 -2.66 7.38 22.88
N GLU A 52 -3.53 8.01 22.08
CA GLU A 52 -4.80 8.53 22.60
C GLU A 52 -5.90 8.75 21.53
N ALA A 53 -5.95 7.93 20.47
CA ALA A 53 -7.16 7.86 19.65
C ALA A 53 -8.24 7.13 20.47
N SER A 54 -9.14 7.87 21.12
CA SER A 54 -10.36 7.28 21.70
C SER A 54 -11.03 6.44 20.60
N SER A 55 -11.08 5.12 20.78
CA SER A 55 -11.65 4.23 19.77
C SER A 55 -13.13 4.56 19.62
N LEU A 56 -13.48 5.24 18.53
CA LEU A 56 -14.87 5.56 18.22
C LEU A 56 -15.68 4.26 18.18
N THR A 57 -16.88 4.30 18.73
CA THR A 57 -17.83 3.21 18.62
C THR A 57 -18.28 3.04 17.17
N GLY A 58 -18.78 1.85 16.82
CA GLY A 58 -19.34 1.61 15.48
C GLY A 58 -20.51 2.55 15.14
N GLU A 59 -21.30 2.94 16.14
CA GLU A 59 -22.40 3.89 15.97
C GLU A 59 -21.89 5.31 15.67
N GLU A 60 -20.89 5.78 16.40
CA GLU A 60 -20.28 7.09 16.15
C GLU A 60 -19.63 7.17 14.76
N LEU A 61 -18.96 6.11 14.32
CA LEU A 61 -18.40 6.03 12.97
C LEU A 61 -19.49 6.16 11.91
N LEU A 62 -20.59 5.42 12.07
CA LEU A 62 -21.72 5.49 11.15
C LEU A 62 -22.37 6.88 11.11
N LEU A 63 -22.62 7.50 12.26
CA LEU A 63 -23.15 8.86 12.33
C LEU A 63 -22.19 9.89 11.70
N ASN A 64 -20.89 9.73 11.92
CA ASN A 64 -19.87 10.56 11.30
C ASN A 64 -19.85 10.39 9.78
N ALA A 65 -19.97 9.16 9.28
CA ALA A 65 -20.05 8.88 7.84
C ALA A 65 -21.31 9.51 7.23
N ILE A 66 -22.49 9.33 7.84
CA ILE A 66 -23.74 9.95 7.37
C ILE A 66 -23.58 11.47 7.30
N ARG A 67 -23.11 12.10 8.38
CA ARG A 67 -22.89 13.55 8.42
C ARG A 67 -21.89 14.00 7.35
N HIS A 68 -20.79 13.27 7.17
CA HIS A 68 -19.77 13.59 6.19
C HIS A 68 -20.31 13.51 4.76
N TYR A 69 -20.85 12.36 4.36
CA TYR A 69 -21.29 12.12 2.98
C TYR A 69 -22.58 12.86 2.61
N ALA A 70 -23.43 13.21 3.59
CA ALA A 70 -24.62 14.02 3.34
C ALA A 70 -24.29 15.51 3.12
N THR A 71 -23.12 16.00 3.57
CA THR A 71 -22.79 17.43 3.54
C THR A 71 -21.58 17.78 2.68
N THR A 72 -20.72 16.81 2.36
CA THR A 72 -19.57 17.00 1.49
C THR A 72 -19.97 17.10 0.01
N LYS A 73 -19.18 17.85 -0.77
CA LYS A 73 -19.24 17.85 -2.25
C LYS A 73 -18.32 16.80 -2.88
N VAL A 74 -17.46 16.18 -2.07
CA VAL A 74 -16.48 15.19 -2.52
C VAL A 74 -17.03 13.79 -2.25
N VAL A 75 -17.30 13.06 -3.32
CA VAL A 75 -17.86 11.70 -3.26
C VAL A 75 -16.76 10.64 -3.47
N PRO A 76 -16.96 9.40 -3.00
CA PRO A 76 -16.13 8.25 -3.36
C PRO A 76 -15.87 8.12 -4.87
N GLN A 77 -14.71 7.57 -5.24
CA GLN A 77 -14.35 7.28 -6.63
C GLN A 77 -15.23 6.17 -7.23
N GLN A 78 -15.63 5.19 -6.41
CA GLN A 78 -16.52 4.11 -6.84
C GLN A 78 -17.97 4.60 -6.91
N SER A 79 -18.66 4.17 -7.95
CA SER A 79 -20.09 4.43 -8.15
C SER A 79 -20.94 3.64 -7.15
N PHE A 80 -22.21 4.03 -7.01
CA PHE A 80 -23.17 3.32 -6.16
C PHE A 80 -23.26 1.82 -6.46
N ILE A 81 -23.28 1.44 -7.75
CA ILE A 81 -23.39 0.03 -8.16
C ILE A 81 -22.12 -0.77 -7.84
N GLU A 82 -20.94 -0.14 -7.90
CA GLU A 82 -19.66 -0.77 -7.55
C GLU A 82 -19.58 -0.96 -6.03
N ILE A 83 -19.91 0.08 -5.25
CA ILE A 83 -19.93 0.03 -3.78
C ILE A 83 -20.92 -1.03 -3.27
N SER A 84 -22.07 -1.15 -3.92
CA SER A 84 -23.10 -2.11 -3.55
C SER A 84 -22.60 -3.56 -3.55
N ILE A 85 -21.64 -3.92 -4.42
CA ILE A 85 -21.10 -5.28 -4.47
C ILE A 85 -20.34 -5.61 -3.18
N THR A 86 -19.41 -4.74 -2.79
CA THR A 86 -18.62 -4.90 -1.57
C THR A 86 -19.52 -4.87 -0.32
N PHE A 87 -20.51 -3.97 -0.31
CA PHE A 87 -21.48 -3.87 0.79
C PHE A 87 -22.33 -5.13 0.95
N GLU A 88 -22.83 -5.70 -0.16
CA GLU A 88 -23.61 -6.93 -0.13
C GLU A 88 -22.81 -8.10 0.46
N VAL A 89 -21.51 -8.19 0.13
CA VAL A 89 -20.60 -9.20 0.69
C VAL A 89 -20.37 -8.98 2.18
N LEU A 90 -20.05 -7.75 2.61
CA LEU A 90 -19.90 -7.42 4.05
C LEU A 90 -21.17 -7.80 4.83
N ARG A 91 -22.35 -7.49 4.28
CA ARG A 91 -23.63 -7.85 4.89
C ARG A 91 -23.85 -9.36 4.94
N SER A 92 -23.53 -10.09 3.87
CA SER A 92 -23.76 -11.54 3.81
C SER A 92 -22.88 -12.35 4.75
N LEU A 93 -21.72 -11.81 5.15
CA LEU A 93 -20.87 -12.48 6.16
C LEU A 93 -21.57 -12.59 7.53
N GLY A 94 -22.49 -11.67 7.87
CA GLY A 94 -23.25 -11.72 9.12
C GLY A 94 -22.40 -11.59 10.40
N ARG A 95 -21.14 -11.17 10.28
CA ARG A 95 -20.17 -11.04 11.36
C ARG A 95 -19.18 -9.90 11.07
N PRO A 96 -18.46 -9.38 12.07
CA PRO A 96 -17.32 -8.49 11.84
C PRO A 96 -16.31 -9.13 10.86
N ALA A 97 -15.82 -8.34 9.90
CA ALA A 97 -14.91 -8.82 8.87
C ALA A 97 -13.51 -8.23 9.05
N ASN A 98 -12.50 -8.98 8.59
CA ASN A 98 -11.18 -8.43 8.31
C ASN A 98 -11.16 -7.93 6.87
N PHE A 99 -11.13 -6.61 6.69
CA PHE A 99 -11.16 -5.93 5.40
C PHE A 99 -9.86 -5.17 5.16
N LEU A 100 -9.06 -5.63 4.20
CA LEU A 100 -7.86 -4.92 3.73
C LEU A 100 -8.20 -4.08 2.51
N VAL A 101 -7.75 -2.84 2.48
CA VAL A 101 -7.91 -1.94 1.34
C VAL A 101 -6.54 -1.42 0.92
N PHE A 102 -6.10 -1.77 -0.29
CA PHE A 102 -5.03 -1.03 -0.95
C PHE A 102 -5.66 0.25 -1.49
N GLY A 103 -5.33 1.38 -0.87
CA GLY A 103 -5.87 2.70 -1.12
C GLY A 103 -6.38 3.33 0.17
N LEU A 104 -6.09 4.62 0.33
CA LEU A 104 -6.67 5.48 1.37
C LEU A 104 -7.29 6.67 0.67
N GLY A 105 -8.47 7.13 1.09
CA GLY A 105 -9.13 8.21 0.39
C GLY A 105 -10.49 8.60 0.92
N HIS A 106 -11.29 9.18 0.04
CA HIS A 106 -12.60 9.73 0.39
C HIS A 106 -13.65 8.67 0.72
N ASP A 107 -13.40 7.41 0.40
CA ASP A 107 -14.25 6.26 0.68
C ASP A 107 -13.86 5.51 1.97
N SER A 108 -12.70 5.82 2.56
CA SER A 108 -12.18 5.10 3.73
C SER A 108 -13.07 5.21 4.98
N LEU A 109 -13.71 6.37 5.18
CA LEU A 109 -14.69 6.54 6.27
C LEU A 109 -15.91 5.65 6.05
N MET A 110 -16.40 5.56 4.81
CA MET A 110 -17.49 4.65 4.46
C MET A 110 -17.10 3.20 4.71
N TRP A 111 -15.94 2.74 4.21
CA TRP A 111 -15.51 1.34 4.41
C TRP A 111 -15.33 0.95 5.87
N THR A 112 -14.79 1.85 6.69
CA THR A 112 -14.69 1.64 8.13
C THR A 112 -16.07 1.55 8.78
N SER A 113 -17.00 2.43 8.38
CA SER A 113 -18.34 2.52 8.98
C SER A 113 -19.28 1.38 8.56
N LEU A 114 -19.09 0.83 7.35
CA LEU A 114 -19.84 -0.33 6.86
C LEU A 114 -19.38 -1.66 7.46
N ASN A 115 -18.28 -1.67 8.23
CA ASN A 115 -17.74 -2.85 8.91
C ASN A 115 -17.67 -2.64 10.43
N PRO A 116 -18.79 -2.35 11.11
CA PRO A 116 -18.78 -2.02 12.54
C PRO A 116 -18.25 -3.21 13.36
N ARG A 117 -17.33 -2.92 14.28
CA ARG A 117 -16.59 -3.90 15.12
C ARG A 117 -15.63 -4.82 14.35
N GLY A 118 -15.54 -4.69 13.02
CA GLY A 118 -14.55 -5.38 12.20
C GLY A 118 -13.22 -4.64 12.17
N THR A 119 -12.23 -5.23 11.50
CA THR A 119 -10.99 -4.52 11.15
C THR A 119 -11.12 -4.03 9.73
N THR A 120 -10.98 -2.72 9.51
CA THR A 120 -10.72 -2.15 8.18
C THR A 120 -9.36 -1.48 8.19
N LEU A 121 -8.42 -1.95 7.37
CA LEU A 121 -7.04 -1.47 7.33
C LEU A 121 -6.71 -0.97 5.91
N PHE A 122 -6.16 0.24 5.82
CA PHE A 122 -5.81 0.89 4.56
C PHE A 122 -4.29 0.92 4.32
N LEU A 123 -3.87 0.66 3.09
CA LEU A 123 -2.48 0.71 2.65
C LEU A 123 -2.32 1.75 1.53
N GLU A 124 -1.49 2.77 1.73
CA GLU A 124 -1.34 3.88 0.78
C GLU A 124 0.15 4.19 0.52
N GLU A 125 0.51 4.47 -0.73
CA GLU A 125 1.90 4.75 -1.09
C GLU A 125 2.38 6.18 -0.86
N ASP A 126 1.49 7.18 -0.91
CA ASP A 126 1.89 8.58 -0.81
C ASP A 126 1.83 9.10 0.64
N PRO A 127 2.98 9.43 1.24
CA PRO A 127 3.02 9.97 2.61
C PRO A 127 2.22 11.27 2.77
N GLN A 128 2.20 12.15 1.77
CA GLN A 128 1.46 13.42 1.86
C GLN A 128 -0.05 13.17 1.84
N TRP A 129 -0.49 12.20 1.05
CA TRP A 129 -1.90 11.81 1.00
C TRP A 129 -2.35 11.16 2.30
N VAL A 130 -1.53 10.25 2.86
CA VAL A 130 -1.77 9.67 4.20
C VAL A 130 -1.93 10.77 5.26
N GLN A 131 -1.01 11.72 5.33
CA GLN A 131 -1.09 12.82 6.28
C GLN A 131 -2.35 13.66 6.08
N THR A 132 -2.72 13.94 4.83
CA THR A 132 -3.90 14.74 4.48
C THR A 132 -5.19 14.08 4.95
N ILE A 133 -5.35 12.77 4.72
CA ILE A 133 -6.55 12.03 5.13
C ILE A 133 -6.59 11.86 6.65
N LEU A 134 -5.49 11.40 7.27
CA LEU A 134 -5.45 11.13 8.71
C LEU A 134 -5.55 12.39 9.57
N LYS A 135 -5.17 13.57 9.04
CA LYS A 135 -5.43 14.85 9.73
C LYS A 135 -6.92 15.09 9.98
N ASN A 136 -7.78 14.68 9.05
CA ASN A 136 -9.22 14.88 9.13
C ASN A 136 -9.96 13.68 9.73
N ALA A 137 -9.38 12.48 9.62
CA ALA A 137 -9.94 11.24 10.13
C ALA A 137 -8.85 10.41 10.86
N PRO A 138 -8.38 10.88 12.03
CA PRO A 138 -7.26 10.26 12.76
C PRO A 138 -7.58 8.85 13.30
N TYR A 139 -8.84 8.46 13.30
CA TYR A 139 -9.33 7.16 13.73
C TYR A 139 -9.29 6.09 12.63
N LEU A 140 -8.90 6.43 11.39
CA LEU A 140 -8.71 5.43 10.33
C LEU A 140 -7.42 4.64 10.57
N ASN A 141 -7.49 3.32 10.48
CA ASN A 141 -6.31 2.45 10.57
C ASN A 141 -5.61 2.37 9.20
N ALA A 142 -4.55 3.15 9.02
CA ALA A 142 -3.83 3.23 7.76
C ALA A 142 -2.32 3.12 7.94
N HIS A 143 -1.66 2.46 6.98
CA HIS A 143 -0.21 2.37 6.91
C HIS A 143 0.33 2.81 5.55
N MET A 144 1.46 3.50 5.59
CA MET A 144 2.21 3.80 4.38
C MET A 144 2.91 2.54 3.86
N VAL A 145 2.83 2.30 2.55
CA VAL A 145 3.47 1.16 1.88
C VAL A 145 4.40 1.63 0.78
N LYS A 146 5.54 0.95 0.62
CA LYS A 146 6.46 1.21 -0.50
C LYS A 146 6.31 0.11 -1.55
N TYR A 147 6.16 0.52 -2.79
CA TYR A 147 6.13 -0.38 -3.93
C TYR A 147 7.49 -0.39 -4.63
N ARG A 148 7.93 -1.59 -5.04
CA ARG A 148 9.18 -1.82 -5.77
C ARG A 148 8.99 -1.91 -7.30
N THR A 149 7.73 -1.94 -7.73
CA THR A 149 7.31 -2.05 -9.13
C THR A 149 6.77 -0.73 -9.63
N LYS A 150 6.96 -0.43 -10.92
CA LYS A 150 6.37 0.70 -11.63
C LYS A 150 5.39 0.24 -12.68
N LEU A 151 4.41 1.07 -13.02
CA LEU A 151 3.41 0.79 -14.05
C LEU A 151 4.06 0.44 -15.40
N SER A 152 5.13 1.15 -15.78
CA SER A 152 5.89 0.89 -17.01
C SER A 152 6.49 -0.52 -17.10
N GLU A 153 6.68 -1.18 -15.97
CA GLU A 153 7.27 -2.53 -15.88
C GLU A 153 6.22 -3.64 -16.03
N ALA A 154 4.93 -3.31 -16.14
CA ALA A 154 3.83 -4.28 -16.11
C ALA A 154 4.01 -5.45 -17.09
N ASN A 155 4.43 -5.18 -18.34
CA ASN A 155 4.62 -6.22 -19.35
C ASN A 155 5.87 -7.06 -19.12
N GLU A 156 6.95 -6.46 -18.61
CA GLU A 156 8.19 -7.18 -18.29
C GLU A 156 8.00 -8.11 -17.10
N LEU A 157 7.26 -7.64 -16.09
CA LEU A 157 6.93 -8.39 -14.88
C LEU A 157 6.12 -9.66 -15.17
N ILE A 158 5.29 -9.69 -16.24
CA ILE A 158 4.60 -10.92 -16.67
C ILE A 158 5.62 -11.96 -17.15
N LYS A 159 6.63 -11.52 -17.93
CA LYS A 159 7.67 -12.42 -18.47
C LYS A 159 8.53 -12.99 -17.34
N SER A 160 8.94 -12.13 -16.40
CA SER A 160 9.77 -12.57 -15.28
C SER A 160 8.99 -13.46 -14.32
N TYR A 161 7.73 -13.15 -14.01
CA TYR A 161 6.85 -13.95 -13.14
C TYR A 161 6.80 -15.43 -13.53
N LEU A 162 6.65 -15.74 -14.82
CA LEU A 162 6.58 -17.13 -15.32
C LEU A 162 7.89 -17.91 -15.18
N THR A 163 9.01 -17.20 -14.99
CA THR A 163 10.36 -17.79 -14.92
C THR A 163 10.99 -17.67 -13.52
N ASP A 164 10.48 -16.76 -12.68
CA ASP A 164 10.99 -16.47 -11.36
C ASP A 164 10.46 -17.50 -10.36
N GLN A 165 11.31 -18.46 -10.03
CA GLN A 165 10.97 -19.51 -9.09
C GLN A 165 10.58 -18.98 -7.70
N GLU A 166 11.01 -17.77 -7.32
CA GLU A 166 10.69 -17.16 -6.01
C GLU A 166 9.33 -16.45 -6.03
N CYS A 167 8.79 -16.15 -7.21
CA CYS A 167 7.40 -15.71 -7.41
C CYS A 167 6.44 -16.85 -7.78
N PHE A 168 6.97 -18.01 -8.19
CA PHE A 168 6.22 -19.10 -8.80
C PHE A 168 6.21 -20.40 -7.99
N THR A 169 7.23 -20.68 -7.16
CA THR A 169 7.48 -22.04 -6.66
C THR A 169 7.27 -22.20 -5.15
N LYS A 170 6.52 -23.26 -4.85
CA LYS A 170 6.32 -23.98 -3.58
C LYS A 170 5.07 -23.61 -2.78
N ASN A 171 4.49 -24.66 -2.21
CA ASN A 171 3.58 -24.62 -1.07
C ASN A 171 4.00 -23.51 -0.10
N ASN A 172 3.08 -22.59 0.17
CA ASN A 172 3.26 -21.43 1.06
C ASN A 172 4.22 -20.35 0.51
N LEU A 173 3.91 -19.78 -0.66
CA LEU A 173 4.58 -18.56 -1.14
C LEU A 173 4.51 -17.48 -0.06
N ILE A 174 5.66 -17.01 0.44
CA ILE A 174 5.74 -16.04 1.53
C ILE A 174 5.95 -14.65 0.94
N LEU A 175 5.14 -13.69 1.37
CA LEU A 175 5.34 -12.28 1.03
C LEU A 175 6.42 -11.65 1.91
N ARG A 176 6.28 -11.80 3.24
CA ARG A 176 7.19 -11.23 4.25
C ARG A 176 8.64 -11.57 3.97
N GLY A 177 9.47 -10.55 3.73
CA GLY A 177 10.90 -10.70 3.48
C GLY A 177 11.30 -11.35 2.15
N ASN A 178 10.35 -11.60 1.24
CA ASN A 178 10.65 -12.12 -0.10
C ASN A 178 11.17 -11.01 -1.02
N THR A 179 12.43 -10.64 -0.81
CA THR A 179 13.11 -9.61 -1.59
C THR A 179 13.38 -10.03 -3.03
N LYS A 180 13.44 -11.34 -3.30
CA LYS A 180 13.75 -11.90 -4.62
C LYS A 180 12.58 -11.76 -5.59
N CYS A 181 11.36 -12.06 -5.14
CA CYS A 181 10.18 -11.84 -5.95
C CYS A 181 9.84 -10.34 -6.00
N LYS A 182 10.01 -9.69 -7.15
CA LYS A 182 9.75 -8.25 -7.32
C LYS A 182 8.28 -7.87 -7.09
N LEU A 183 7.36 -8.81 -7.32
CA LEU A 183 5.92 -8.64 -7.08
C LEU A 183 5.51 -8.76 -5.61
N ALA A 184 6.34 -9.38 -4.77
CA ALA A 184 6.02 -9.55 -3.36
C ALA A 184 6.13 -8.21 -2.63
N LEU A 185 5.04 -7.76 -2.01
CA LEU A 185 5.11 -6.69 -1.02
C LEU A 185 5.70 -7.28 0.27
N ASP A 186 7.01 -7.11 0.43
CA ASP A 186 7.84 -7.84 1.39
C ASP A 186 8.11 -7.10 2.72
N MET A 187 7.68 -5.84 2.79
CA MET A 187 7.84 -4.95 3.95
C MET A 187 6.51 -4.34 4.43
N LEU A 188 5.40 -5.07 4.31
CA LEU A 188 4.12 -4.66 4.89
C LEU A 188 4.17 -4.77 6.43
N PRO A 189 3.30 -4.03 7.15
CA PRO A 189 3.15 -4.19 8.60
C PRO A 189 2.81 -5.64 8.98
N ASN A 190 3.27 -6.10 10.14
CA ASN A 190 3.03 -7.47 10.61
C ASN A 190 1.53 -7.82 10.66
N GLU A 191 0.67 -6.87 11.06
CA GLU A 191 -0.79 -7.06 11.07
C GLU A 191 -1.33 -7.49 9.69
N VAL A 192 -0.74 -7.03 8.59
CA VAL A 192 -1.16 -7.40 7.25
C VAL A 192 -0.84 -8.86 6.94
N TYR A 193 0.32 -9.34 7.37
CA TYR A 193 0.77 -10.70 7.13
C TYR A 193 0.15 -11.73 8.07
N ASP A 194 -0.10 -11.35 9.32
CA ASP A 194 -0.54 -12.26 10.37
C ASP A 194 -2.06 -12.45 10.42
N LYS A 195 -2.81 -11.59 9.71
CA LYS A 195 -4.27 -11.61 9.66
C LYS A 195 -4.79 -12.33 8.42
N GLU A 196 -5.84 -13.12 8.59
CA GLU A 196 -6.60 -13.69 7.48
C GLU A 196 -7.68 -12.71 7.03
N TRP A 197 -7.57 -12.22 5.80
CA TRP A 197 -8.47 -11.22 5.24
C TRP A 197 -9.70 -11.87 4.62
N ASP A 198 -10.89 -11.46 5.07
CA ASP A 198 -12.17 -11.87 4.50
C ASP A 198 -12.44 -11.13 3.18
N LEU A 199 -12.11 -9.84 3.15
CA LEU A 199 -12.20 -8.98 1.99
C LEU A 199 -10.85 -8.30 1.72
N ILE A 200 -10.50 -8.18 0.44
CA ILE A 200 -9.38 -7.36 -0.02
C ILE A 200 -9.86 -6.47 -1.18
N MET A 201 -9.85 -5.16 -1.00
CA MET A 201 -10.08 -4.18 -2.08
C MET A 201 -8.75 -3.70 -2.63
N ILE A 202 -8.56 -3.80 -3.94
CA ILE A 202 -7.39 -3.31 -4.66
C ILE A 202 -7.82 -2.07 -5.44
N ASP A 203 -7.72 -0.90 -4.79
CA ASP A 203 -8.00 0.40 -5.38
C ASP A 203 -6.78 1.36 -5.38
N ALA A 204 -5.59 0.81 -5.12
CA ALA A 204 -4.32 1.50 -5.18
C ALA A 204 -3.20 0.48 -5.43
N PRO A 205 -1.99 0.92 -5.80
CA PRO A 205 -1.54 2.31 -5.96
C PRO A 205 -2.13 3.04 -7.17
N ARG A 206 -1.83 4.34 -7.28
CA ARG A 206 -2.35 5.30 -8.27
C ARG A 206 -2.34 4.84 -9.72
N GLY A 207 -1.22 4.28 -10.18
CA GLY A 207 -1.05 3.74 -11.53
C GLY A 207 -1.48 4.66 -12.68
N TYR A 208 -1.40 5.99 -12.56
CA TYR A 208 -1.84 6.93 -13.61
C TYR A 208 -0.69 7.51 -14.46
N PHE A 209 0.58 7.23 -14.15
CA PHE A 209 1.74 7.58 -14.97
C PHE A 209 2.80 6.46 -14.95
N PRO A 210 3.67 6.36 -15.97
CA PRO A 210 4.55 5.20 -16.15
C PRO A 210 5.47 4.92 -14.96
N GLU A 211 5.99 5.96 -14.30
CA GLU A 211 6.92 5.85 -13.17
C GLU A 211 6.22 5.63 -11.83
N ALA A 212 4.90 5.79 -11.77
CA ALA A 212 4.12 5.50 -10.58
C ALA A 212 4.11 4.01 -10.29
N PRO A 213 3.93 3.61 -9.02
CA PRO A 213 3.55 2.24 -8.73
C PRO A 213 2.23 1.85 -9.42
N GLY A 214 2.22 0.66 -10.02
CA GLY A 214 1.01 0.03 -10.58
C GLY A 214 0.45 -1.07 -9.68
N ARG A 215 -0.78 -1.52 -9.94
CA ARG A 215 -1.50 -2.49 -9.10
C ARG A 215 -0.98 -3.92 -9.14
N MET A 216 0.02 -4.24 -9.97
CA MET A 216 0.58 -5.59 -10.14
C MET A 216 1.00 -6.26 -8.81
N ALA A 217 1.76 -5.55 -7.97
CA ALA A 217 2.23 -6.10 -6.69
C ALA A 217 1.10 -6.24 -5.65
N ALA A 218 0.09 -5.35 -5.69
CA ALA A 218 -1.10 -5.44 -4.84
C ALA A 218 -1.97 -6.63 -5.24
N ILE A 219 -2.22 -6.83 -6.54
CA ILE A 219 -2.92 -7.98 -7.12
C ILE A 219 -2.22 -9.29 -6.72
N PHE A 220 -0.91 -9.35 -6.93
CA PHE A 220 -0.10 -10.52 -6.55
C PHE A 220 -0.20 -10.81 -5.05
N SER A 221 0.01 -9.79 -4.20
CA SER A 221 -0.03 -9.96 -2.74
C SER A 221 -1.41 -10.38 -2.24
N ALA A 222 -2.49 -9.84 -2.81
CA ALA A 222 -3.87 -10.24 -2.49
C ALA A 222 -4.11 -11.72 -2.82
N ALA A 223 -3.67 -12.17 -3.99
CA ALA A 223 -3.80 -13.57 -4.40
C ALA A 223 -3.02 -14.52 -3.49
N VAL A 224 -1.79 -14.14 -3.09
CA VAL A 224 -0.97 -14.91 -2.14
C VAL A 224 -1.65 -14.99 -0.77
N MET A 225 -2.15 -13.87 -0.25
CA MET A 225 -2.85 -13.83 1.03
C MET A 225 -4.12 -14.69 1.01
N ALA A 226 -4.94 -14.58 -0.04
CA ALA A 226 -6.15 -15.38 -0.21
C ALA A 226 -5.84 -16.90 -0.25
N ARG A 227 -4.82 -17.29 -1.00
CA ARG A 227 -4.42 -18.70 -1.14
C ARG A 227 -3.76 -19.27 0.11
N ASN A 228 -3.06 -18.45 0.89
CA ASN A 228 -2.40 -18.85 2.14
C ASN A 228 -3.35 -18.84 3.35
N ARG A 229 -4.62 -18.43 3.17
CA ARG A 229 -5.65 -18.55 4.19
C ARG A 229 -5.73 -20.01 4.69
N ARG A 230 -5.72 -20.17 6.00
CA ARG A 230 -5.78 -21.42 6.76
C ARG A 230 -7.22 -21.78 7.14
N SER A 231 -8.02 -20.78 7.47
CA SER A 231 -9.43 -20.95 7.79
C SER A 231 -10.25 -21.35 6.56
N SER A 232 -11.36 -22.05 6.77
CA SER A 232 -12.31 -22.37 5.70
C SER A 232 -12.98 -21.12 5.12
N GLY A 233 -13.56 -21.26 3.93
CA GLY A 233 -14.20 -20.17 3.20
C GLY A 233 -13.24 -19.47 2.24
N VAL A 234 -13.79 -18.60 1.40
CA VAL A 234 -13.03 -17.84 0.40
C VAL A 234 -12.58 -16.50 0.96
N THR A 235 -11.56 -15.90 0.35
CA THR A 235 -11.31 -14.47 0.44
C THR A 235 -11.97 -13.78 -0.74
N HIS A 236 -12.80 -12.78 -0.48
CA HIS A 236 -13.39 -11.95 -1.52
C HIS A 236 -12.38 -10.88 -1.94
N VAL A 237 -11.96 -10.88 -3.20
CA VAL A 237 -11.02 -9.90 -3.74
C VAL A 237 -11.74 -9.01 -4.74
N PHE A 238 -11.63 -7.70 -4.55
CA PHE A 238 -12.21 -6.69 -5.44
C PHE A 238 -11.08 -5.95 -6.14
N LEU A 239 -11.07 -5.98 -7.47
CA LEU A 239 -10.12 -5.23 -8.28
C LEU A 239 -10.85 -4.11 -8.99
N HIS A 240 -10.48 -2.87 -8.71
CA HIS A 240 -11.06 -1.68 -9.34
C HIS A 240 -10.22 -1.23 -10.54
N ASP A 241 -10.75 -0.30 -11.34
CA ASP A 241 -10.15 0.24 -12.58
C ASP A 241 -9.80 -0.83 -13.64
N VAL A 242 -10.60 -1.89 -13.75
CA VAL A 242 -10.37 -3.01 -14.72
C VAL A 242 -10.63 -2.65 -16.18
N ASP A 243 -11.08 -1.42 -16.45
CA ASP A 243 -11.10 -0.80 -17.77
C ASP A 243 -9.70 -0.40 -18.25
N ARG A 244 -8.73 -0.31 -17.33
CA ARG A 244 -7.31 -0.11 -17.67
C ARG A 244 -6.66 -1.44 -18.09
N PRO A 245 -5.80 -1.44 -19.13
CA PRO A 245 -5.20 -2.67 -19.65
C PRO A 245 -4.35 -3.46 -18.64
N VAL A 246 -3.65 -2.76 -17.74
CA VAL A 246 -2.76 -3.39 -16.76
C VAL A 246 -3.58 -4.17 -15.73
N GLU A 247 -4.56 -3.53 -15.12
CA GLU A 247 -5.47 -4.13 -14.14
C GLU A 247 -6.25 -5.30 -14.75
N ASN A 248 -6.75 -5.13 -15.98
CA ASN A 248 -7.44 -6.19 -16.70
C ASN A 248 -6.55 -7.44 -16.90
N THR A 249 -5.35 -7.23 -17.43
CA THR A 249 -4.39 -8.31 -17.74
C THR A 249 -3.91 -9.01 -16.48
N TRP A 250 -3.51 -8.25 -15.45
CA TRP A 250 -3.00 -8.80 -14.21
C TRP A 250 -4.09 -9.46 -13.36
N GLY A 251 -5.31 -8.91 -13.37
CA GLY A 251 -6.47 -9.52 -12.74
C GLY A 251 -6.77 -10.90 -13.32
N ASP A 252 -6.80 -11.03 -14.65
CA ASP A 252 -7.02 -12.31 -15.32
C ASP A 252 -5.88 -13.31 -15.05
N LEU A 253 -4.63 -12.84 -15.14
CA LEU A 253 -3.44 -13.67 -14.97
C LEU A 253 -3.26 -14.23 -13.55
N ILE A 254 -3.58 -13.45 -12.51
CA ILE A 254 -3.23 -13.77 -11.12
C ILE A 254 -4.45 -14.08 -10.25
N LEU A 255 -5.58 -13.40 -10.43
CA LEU A 255 -6.82 -13.68 -9.67
C LEU A 255 -7.68 -14.74 -10.34
N CYS A 256 -7.41 -15.05 -11.61
CA CYS A 256 -8.02 -16.09 -12.43
C CYS A 256 -9.51 -15.90 -12.72
N LYS A 257 -9.86 -15.87 -14.00
CA LYS A 257 -11.25 -15.79 -14.45
C LYS A 257 -12.17 -16.85 -13.86
N LYS A 258 -11.66 -18.04 -13.53
CA LYS A 258 -12.44 -19.12 -12.89
C LYS A 258 -12.98 -18.74 -11.50
N TYR A 259 -12.37 -17.77 -10.84
CA TYR A 259 -12.81 -17.25 -9.54
C TYR A 259 -13.58 -15.92 -9.65
N LEU A 260 -13.73 -15.36 -10.86
CA LEU A 260 -14.49 -14.13 -11.09
C LEU A 260 -15.99 -14.43 -10.97
N VAL A 261 -16.65 -13.83 -9.97
CA VAL A 261 -18.09 -14.04 -9.72
C VAL A 261 -18.96 -12.87 -10.19
N LYS A 262 -18.42 -11.65 -10.26
CA LYS A 262 -19.17 -10.47 -10.70
C LYS A 262 -18.26 -9.43 -11.35
N SER A 263 -18.78 -8.75 -12.38
CA SER A 263 -18.13 -7.63 -13.07
C SER A 263 -19.17 -6.52 -13.24
N VAL A 264 -18.93 -5.36 -12.63
CA VAL A 264 -19.86 -4.21 -12.65
C VAL A 264 -19.06 -2.93 -12.77
N GLY A 265 -19.39 -2.09 -13.76
CA GLY A 265 -18.63 -0.87 -14.01
C GLY A 265 -17.16 -1.18 -14.25
N ARG A 266 -16.28 -0.61 -13.41
CA ARG A 266 -14.83 -0.82 -13.42
C ARG A 266 -14.37 -1.76 -12.31
N LEU A 267 -15.30 -2.45 -11.63
CA LEU A 267 -15.03 -3.35 -10.53
C LEU A 267 -15.20 -4.82 -10.95
N TRP A 268 -14.19 -5.63 -10.70
CA TRP A 268 -14.28 -7.09 -10.69
C TRP A 268 -14.27 -7.63 -9.27
N HIS A 269 -15.11 -8.64 -9.01
CA HIS A 269 -15.20 -9.35 -7.73
C HIS A 269 -14.88 -10.82 -7.93
N PHE A 270 -13.89 -11.29 -7.17
CA PHE A 270 -13.41 -12.67 -7.17
C PHE A 270 -13.67 -13.35 -5.83
N GLU A 271 -13.91 -14.66 -5.87
CA GLU A 271 -13.97 -15.54 -4.70
C GLU A 271 -12.82 -16.54 -4.76
N ILE A 272 -11.73 -16.23 -4.05
CA ILE A 272 -10.50 -17.02 -4.12
C ILE A 272 -10.44 -17.97 -2.91
N PRO A 273 -10.47 -19.31 -3.14
CA PRO A 273 -10.34 -20.26 -2.07
C PRO A 273 -8.88 -20.38 -1.59
N PRO A 274 -8.67 -20.83 -0.34
CA PRO A 274 -7.40 -21.37 0.12
C PRO A 274 -6.82 -22.37 -0.89
N SER A 275 -5.51 -22.35 -1.11
CA SER A 275 -4.88 -23.30 -2.01
C SER A 275 -5.03 -24.73 -1.46
N SER A 276 -5.62 -25.63 -2.24
CA SER A 276 -5.33 -27.05 -2.05
C SER A 276 -3.84 -27.27 -2.36
N LYS A 277 -3.17 -28.17 -1.65
CA LYS A 277 -1.70 -28.38 -1.67
C LYS A 277 -1.14 -28.85 -3.03
N MET A 278 -1.86 -28.70 -4.15
CA MET A 278 -1.59 -29.39 -5.41
C MET A 278 -1.40 -28.51 -6.65
N SER A 279 -1.62 -27.19 -6.62
CA SER A 279 -1.37 -26.33 -7.80
C SER A 279 -0.30 -25.28 -7.54
N ASN A 280 0.78 -25.35 -8.32
CA ASN A 280 1.85 -24.36 -8.35
C ASN A 280 1.47 -23.08 -9.13
N ASN A 281 0.37 -23.09 -9.88
CA ASN A 281 -0.09 -21.93 -10.65
C ASN A 281 -1.27 -21.23 -9.94
N PHE A 282 -1.35 -19.91 -10.07
CA PHE A 282 -2.52 -19.15 -9.62
C PHE A 282 -3.78 -19.66 -10.36
N CYS A 283 -3.65 -19.78 -11.68
CA CYS A 283 -4.68 -20.27 -12.59
C CYS A 283 -4.34 -21.69 -13.08
#